data_AF-A0AAU7WCL5-F1
#
_entry.id   AF-A0AAU7WCL5-F1
#
_cell.length_a   1.000
_cell.length_b   1.000
_cell.length_c   1.000
_cell.angle_alpha   90.00
_cell.angle_beta   90.00
_cell.angle_gamma   90.00
#
_symmetry.space_group_name_H-M   'P 1'
#
loop_
_entity.id
_entity.type
_entity.pdbx_description
1 polymer ?
#
loop_
_entity_poly.entity_id
_entity_poly.type
_entity_poly.pdbx_seq_one_letter_code
_entity_poly.pdbx_strand_id
1 'polypeptide(L)'
;MSEEMVISLAEKGIMVTFMVCGPLLLIALVVGMIVSIFQAATQIQEQTLAFVPKIVAVLLGLVLLGPWMLSHMLTYTKEILSNLTQYIG
;
A
#
# COMPACT_ATOMS: atom_id res chain seq x y z
N MET A 1 9.35 20.67 19.77
CA MET A 1 9.39 20.20 18.36
C MET A 1 9.99 21.28 17.45
N SER A 2 11.07 20.98 16.73
CA SER A 2 11.59 21.86 15.66
C SER A 2 10.86 21.60 14.33
N GLU A 3 10.83 22.59 13.44
CA GLU A 3 10.24 22.44 12.09
C GLU A 3 10.88 21.29 11.31
N GLU A 4 12.21 21.13 11.42
CA GLU A 4 12.97 20.02 10.81
C GLU A 4 12.47 18.64 11.27
N MET A 5 12.13 18.51 12.56
CA MET A 5 11.63 17.26 13.13
C MET A 5 10.25 16.90 12.57
N VAL A 6 9.38 17.90 12.37
CA VAL A 6 8.05 17.69 11.76
C VAL A 6 8.19 17.22 10.31
N ILE A 7 9.08 17.86 9.55
CA ILE A 7 9.34 17.47 8.14
C ILE A 7 9.90 16.05 8.07
N SER A 8 10.90 15.72 8.90
CA SER A 8 11.49 14.37 8.93
C SER A 8 10.47 13.30 9.33
N LEU A 9 9.58 13.59 10.27
CA LEU A 9 8.52 12.66 10.67
C LEU A 9 7.53 12.41 9.53
N ALA A 10 7.14 13.47 8.81
CA ALA A 10 6.27 13.37 7.66
C ALA A 10 6.92 12.57 6.51
N GLU A 11 8.19 12.81 6.23
CA GLU A 11 8.95 12.06 5.21
C GLU A 11 8.97 10.56 5.52
N LYS A 12 9.30 10.19 6.77
CA LYS A 12 9.25 8.79 7.22
C LYS A 12 7.85 8.20 7.08
N GLY A 13 6.80 8.94 7.44
CA GLY A 13 5.41 8.48 7.32
C GLY A 13 5.01 8.22 5.87
N ILE A 14 5.40 9.10 4.95
CA ILE A 14 5.20 8.92 3.51
C ILE A 14 5.96 7.69 3.03
N MET A 15 7.21 7.49 3.46
CA MET A 15 8.01 6.35 3.04
C MET A 15 7.42 5.02 3.52
N VAL A 16 6.97 4.93 4.77
CA VAL A 16 6.26 3.76 5.30
C VAL A 16 4.98 3.49 4.52
N THR A 17 4.22 4.55 4.18
CA THR A 17 3.00 4.43 3.37
C THR A 17 3.30 3.86 1.98
N PHE A 18 4.32 4.38 1.30
CA PHE A 18 4.73 3.87 -0.02
C PHE A 18 5.18 2.41 0.06
N MET A 19 5.93 2.05 1.09
CA MET A 19 6.44 0.70 1.27
C MET A 19 5.31 -0.31 1.55
N VAL A 20 4.29 0.10 2.31
CA VAL A 20 3.11 -0.71 2.61
C VAL A 20 2.16 -0.82 1.41
N CYS A 21 1.85 0.30 0.74
CA CYS A 21 0.90 0.34 -0.37
C CYS A 21 1.50 -0.17 -1.70
N GLY A 22 2.81 0.02 -1.92
CA GLY A 22 3.49 -0.27 -3.17
C GLY A 22 3.27 -1.69 -3.71
N PRO A 23 3.48 -2.74 -2.90
CA PRO A 23 3.25 -4.12 -3.31
C PRO A 23 1.81 -4.39 -3.76
N LEU A 24 0.81 -3.88 -3.03
CA LEU A 24 -0.60 -4.04 -3.37
C LEU A 24 -0.96 -3.34 -4.68
N LEU A 25 -0.43 -2.12 -4.87
CA LEU A 25 -0.63 -1.35 -6.10
C LEU A 25 0.00 -2.03 -7.31
N LEU A 26 1.20 -2.62 -7.17
CA LEU A 26 1.84 -3.39 -8.23
C LEU A 26 1.01 -4.61 -8.62
N ILE A 27 0.48 -5.35 -7.65
CA ILE A 27 -0.42 -6.50 -7.93
C ILE A 27 -1.66 -6.02 -8.68
N ALA A 28 -2.31 -4.95 -8.21
CA ALA A 28 -3.51 -4.39 -8.85
C ALA A 28 -3.22 -3.92 -10.29
N LEU A 29 -2.04 -3.34 -10.52
CA LEU A 29 -1.59 -2.84 -11.82
C LEU A 29 -1.32 -3.98 -12.81
N VAL A 30 -0.55 -4.99 -12.40
CA VAL A 30 -0.22 -6.15 -13.26
C VAL A 30 -1.49 -6.91 -13.64
N VAL A 31 -2.35 -7.22 -12.68
CA VAL A 31 -3.60 -7.96 -12.96
C VAL A 31 -4.56 -7.11 -13.77
N GLY A 32 -4.69 -5.81 -13.47
CA GLY A 32 -5.49 -4.89 -14.28
C GLY A 32 -5.01 -4.83 -15.73
N MET A 33 -3.70 -4.75 -15.94
CA MET A 33 -3.10 -4.73 -17.28
C MET A 33 -3.41 -6.02 -18.05
N ILE A 34 -3.19 -7.19 -17.43
CA ILE A 34 -3.46 -8.49 -18.05
C ILE A 34 -4.93 -8.56 -18.47
N VAL A 35 -5.86 -8.22 -17.57
CA VAL A 35 -7.29 -8.28 -17.87
C VAL A 35 -7.69 -7.31 -18.97
N SER A 36 -7.15 -6.08 -18.99
CA SER A 36 -7.39 -5.12 -20.07
C SER A 36 -6.93 -5.63 -21.44
N ILE A 37 -5.81 -6.35 -21.50
CA ILE A 37 -5.32 -6.97 -22.74
C ILE A 37 -6.29 -8.06 -23.20
N PHE A 38 -6.77 -8.91 -22.29
CA PHE A 38 -7.76 -9.94 -22.61
C PHE A 38 -9.08 -9.36 -23.11
N GLN A 39 -9.55 -8.27 -22.50
CA GLN A 39 -10.75 -7.55 -22.94
C GLN A 39 -10.58 -6.96 -24.34
N ALA A 40 -9.43 -6.35 -24.61
CA ALA A 40 -9.12 -5.81 -25.92
C ALA A 40 -9.02 -6.91 -27.00
N ALA A 41 -8.36 -8.03 -26.69
CA ALA A 41 -8.16 -9.14 -27.64
C ALA A 41 -9.46 -9.87 -27.98
N THR A 42 -10.40 -9.98 -27.04
CA THR A 42 -11.68 -10.69 -27.25
C THR A 42 -12.83 -9.78 -27.65
N GLN A 43 -12.60 -8.45 -27.67
CA GLN A 43 -13.63 -7.42 -27.88
C GLN A 43 -14.77 -7.44 -26.83
N ILE A 44 -14.60 -8.13 -25.70
CA ILE A 44 -15.57 -8.17 -24.61
C ILE A 44 -15.29 -6.99 -23.67
N GLN A 45 -16.16 -5.96 -23.71
CA GLN A 45 -16.07 -4.76 -22.88
C GLN A 45 -17.04 -4.80 -21.69
N GLU A 46 -17.14 -5.96 -21.05
CA GLU A 46 -17.90 -6.16 -19.81
C GLU A 46 -17.15 -5.57 -18.63
N GLN A 47 -17.65 -4.46 -18.08
CA GLN A 47 -17.02 -3.73 -16.96
C GLN A 47 -16.80 -4.62 -15.72
N THR A 48 -17.66 -5.62 -15.51
CA THR A 48 -17.62 -6.57 -14.37
C THR A 48 -16.45 -7.56 -14.48
N LEU A 49 -16.13 -8.04 -15.68
CA LEU A 49 -14.99 -8.93 -15.94
C LEU A 49 -13.64 -8.26 -15.65
N ALA A 50 -13.57 -6.92 -15.73
CA ALA A 50 -12.38 -6.16 -15.36
C ALA A 50 -12.12 -6.16 -13.85
N PHE A 51 -13.21 -6.19 -13.08
CA PHE A 51 -13.21 -5.81 -11.69
C PHE A 51 -12.99 -7.00 -10.77
N VAL A 52 -13.63 -8.14 -11.07
CA VAL A 52 -13.58 -9.34 -10.21
C VAL A 52 -12.16 -9.92 -10.09
N PRO A 53 -11.41 -10.18 -11.20
CA PRO A 53 -10.06 -10.76 -11.08
C PRO A 53 -9.10 -9.84 -10.31
N LYS A 54 -9.24 -8.52 -10.49
CA LYS A 54 -8.43 -7.51 -9.79
C LYS A 54 -8.67 -7.55 -8.27
N ILE A 55 -9.94 -7.61 -7.83
CA ILE A 55 -10.26 -7.71 -6.39
C ILE A 55 -9.66 -8.98 -5.80
N VAL A 56 -9.85 -10.12 -6.46
CA VAL A 56 -9.33 -11.42 -5.96
C VAL A 56 -7.82 -11.35 -5.81
N ALA A 57 -7.10 -10.80 -6.80
CA ALA A 57 -5.66 -10.65 -6.71
C ALA A 57 -5.20 -9.74 -5.57
N VAL A 58 -5.87 -8.60 -5.37
CA VAL A 58 -5.55 -7.68 -4.27
C VAL A 58 -5.84 -8.32 -2.91
N LEU A 59 -6.95 -9.06 -2.77
CA LEU A 59 -7.28 -9.78 -1.54
C LEU A 59 -6.25 -10.86 -1.23
N LEU A 60 -5.82 -11.64 -2.22
CA LEU A 60 -4.76 -12.63 -2.05
C LEU A 60 -3.44 -11.94 -1.68
N GLY A 61 -3.10 -10.84 -2.34
CA GLY A 61 -1.95 -10.01 -1.99
C GLY A 61 -2.00 -9.52 -0.54
N LEU A 62 -3.16 -9.08 -0.08
CA LEU A 62 -3.37 -8.61 1.29
C LEU A 62 -3.24 -9.76 2.31
N VAL A 63 -3.76 -10.95 2.02
CA VAL A 63 -3.60 -12.11 2.92
C VAL A 63 -2.13 -12.52 3.04
N LEU A 64 -1.40 -12.52 1.92
CA LEU A 64 0.01 -12.92 1.91
C LEU A 64 0.95 -11.86 2.50
N LEU A 65 0.73 -10.59 2.17
CA LEU A 65 1.58 -9.46 2.58
C LEU A 65 1.10 -8.78 3.86
N GLY A 66 -0.11 -9.09 4.33
CA GLY A 66 -0.76 -8.48 5.48
C GLY A 66 0.09 -8.50 6.75
N PRO A 67 0.68 -9.65 7.16
CA PRO A 67 1.56 -9.69 8.33
C PRO A 67 2.77 -8.76 8.21
N TRP A 68 3.37 -8.69 7.02
CA TRP A 68 4.53 -7.84 6.74
C TRP A 68 4.17 -6.34 6.76
N MET A 69 3.03 -5.98 6.15
CA MET A 69 2.49 -4.61 6.17
C MET A 69 2.20 -4.17 7.60
N LEU A 70 1.56 -5.04 8.38
CA LEU A 70 1.21 -4.78 9.78
C LEU A 70 2.47 -4.60 10.64
N SER A 71 3.52 -5.41 10.42
CA SER A 71 4.80 -5.26 11.11
C SER A 71 5.44 -3.90 10.85
N HIS A 72 5.39 -3.38 9.61
CA HIS A 72 5.94 -2.07 9.28
C HIS A 72 5.15 -0.95 9.95
N MET A 73 3.82 -1.01 9.90
CA MET A 73 2.96 -0.03 10.57
C MET A 73 3.20 -0.04 12.08
N LEU A 74 3.24 -1.20 12.72
CA LEU A 74 3.50 -1.31 14.16
C LEU A 74 4.89 -0.80 14.54
N THR A 75 5.91 -1.04 13.71
CA THR A 75 7.26 -0.55 13.95
C THR A 75 7.29 0.97 13.93
N TYR A 76 6.69 1.59 12.90
CA TYR A 76 6.60 3.04 12.80
C TYR A 76 5.79 3.66 13.95
N THR A 77 4.65 3.06 14.31
CA THR A 77 3.86 3.53 15.46
C THR A 77 4.64 3.45 16.78
N LYS A 78 5.41 2.37 16.99
CA LYS A 78 6.28 2.23 18.17
C LYS A 78 7.38 3.28 18.18
N GLU A 79 7.98 3.57 17.03
CA GLU A 79 8.99 4.63 16.91
C GLU A 79 8.42 5.99 17.33
N ILE A 80 7.25 6.37 16.81
CA ILE A 80 6.57 7.60 17.21
C ILE A 80 6.29 7.62 18.71
N LEU A 81 5.72 6.54 19.24
CA LEU A 81 5.32 6.49 20.65
C LEU A 81 6.53 6.50 21.60
N SER A 82 7.64 5.86 21.20
CA SER A 82 8.88 5.87 21.97
C SER A 82 9.57 7.23 22.02
N ASN A 83 9.40 8.03 20.95
CA ASN A 83 9.95 9.38 20.86
C ASN A 83 8.97 10.45 21.36
N LEU A 84 7.83 10.05 21.92
CA LEU A 84 6.79 10.98 22.39
C LEU A 84 7.30 11.97 23.43
N THR A 85 8.19 11.55 24.32
CA THR A 85 8.82 12.43 25.31
C THR A 85 9.71 13.49 24.65
N GLN A 86 10.38 13.17 23.52
CA GLN A 86 11.19 14.11 22.74
C GLN A 86 10.33 15.09 21.91
N TYR A 87 9.08 14.71 21.63
CA TYR A 87 8.14 15.60 20.93
C TYR A 87 7.49 16.61 21.87
N ILE A 88 7.25 16.22 23.13
CA ILE A 88 6.58 17.06 24.12
C ILE A 88 7.57 17.92 24.93
N GLY A 89 8.82 17.46 25.09
CA GLY A 89 9.93 18.24 25.67
C GLY A 89 10.55 19.22 24.69
#